data_AF-A0A380CTQ3-F1
#
_entry.id   AF-A0A380CTQ3-F1
#
_cell.length_a   1.000
_cell.length_b   1.000
_cell.length_c   1.000
_cell.angle_alpha   90.00
_cell.angle_beta   90.00
_cell.angle_gamma   90.00
#
_symmetry.space_group_name_H-M   'P 1'
#
loop_
_entity.id
_entity.type
_entity.pdbx_description
1 polymer ?
#
loop_
_entity_poly.entity_id
_entity_poly.type
_entity_poly.pdbx_seq_one_letter_code
_entity_poly.pdbx_strand_id
1 'polypeptide(L)'
;MKLKFSSIAILLFVFQLNMLNSSGQSVKAPIMGWSSWNSFRIHIDEKLIKEQADALISSGLYNAGYRYINVDDGYFGGRDKDGKLFVDSTKFPNGMGAVADYIHSKGLKAGLYSEGGKNTCGSIWDNDTKGIGVGMYGHEKQDAELFFKEWNFDFIKVDWCGGKEMNLNEEEQYTKIVHAVKEAKPDAGFNLCRWQFPGEWALKLVDSWRISEDIRNNFASVLHIIDLNRDMYTYASPGHYNDMDMLQVGRGMSYEEDKTHFSMWCMLNSPLMAGNDLRTISAQTIEILTNKELIALNQDKLFYQARSILREGNIEIWEKLLSDKKKKAIAIMNRGESAAEYTLNARSVGLAGRSNMRDLWLHRSLGKIGKERKFTIPAHGIVVLEISI
;
A
#
# COMPACT_ATOMS: atom_id res chain seq x y z
N MET A 1 87.09 -6.03 -3.82
CA MET A 1 87.06 -4.75 -3.08
C MET A 1 85.70 -4.11 -3.30
N LYS A 2 84.96 -3.93 -2.19
CA LYS A 2 83.60 -3.40 -1.98
C LYS A 2 82.89 -2.67 -3.15
N LEU A 3 81.69 -3.13 -3.52
CA LEU A 3 80.64 -2.27 -4.08
C LEU A 3 79.36 -2.38 -3.23
N LYS A 4 78.79 -1.21 -2.94
CA LYS A 4 77.75 -0.93 -1.95
C LYS A 4 76.39 -1.44 -2.44
N PHE A 5 75.66 -2.16 -1.59
CA PHE A 5 74.22 -2.37 -1.75
C PHE A 5 73.48 -1.16 -1.16
N SER A 6 72.70 -0.48 -2.00
CA SER A 6 71.80 0.59 -1.58
C SER A 6 70.40 0.01 -1.41
N SER A 7 69.85 0.16 -0.21
CA SER A 7 68.51 -0.28 0.17
C SER A 7 67.43 0.48 -0.61
N ILE A 8 66.47 -0.23 -1.19
CA ILE A 8 65.18 0.33 -1.60
C ILE A 8 64.11 -0.39 -0.78
N ALA A 9 63.50 0.33 0.15
CA ALA A 9 62.33 -0.11 0.89
C ALA A 9 61.09 0.13 0.02
N ILE A 10 60.40 -0.94 -0.36
CA ILE A 10 59.09 -0.87 -1.01
C ILE A 10 58.03 -0.97 0.09
N LEU A 11 57.42 0.16 0.45
CA LEU A 11 56.21 0.18 1.27
C LEU A 11 55.02 -0.26 0.39
N LEU A 12 54.46 -1.43 0.67
CA LEU A 12 53.19 -1.87 0.12
C LEU A 12 52.05 -1.27 0.96
N PHE A 13 51.40 -0.22 0.43
CA PHE A 13 50.14 0.30 0.97
C PHE A 13 49.00 -0.62 0.51
N VAL A 14 48.48 -1.45 1.41
CA VAL A 14 47.24 -2.19 1.19
C VAL A 14 46.07 -1.24 1.42
N PHE A 15 45.45 -0.77 0.34
CA PHE A 15 44.16 -0.09 0.42
C PHE A 15 43.08 -1.12 0.78
N GLN A 16 42.64 -1.14 2.04
CA GLN A 16 41.38 -1.78 2.39
C GLN A 16 40.24 -0.88 1.90
N LEU A 17 39.54 -1.32 0.84
CA LEU A 17 38.23 -0.76 0.51
C LEU A 17 37.26 -1.14 1.64
N ASN A 18 36.90 -0.17 2.46
CA ASN A 18 35.69 -0.26 3.26
C ASN A 18 34.51 -0.28 2.29
N MET A 19 33.95 -1.46 2.05
CA MET A 19 32.62 -1.61 1.47
C MET A 19 31.64 -1.00 2.46
N LEU A 20 31.26 0.26 2.25
CA LEU A 20 30.05 0.82 2.83
C LEU A 20 28.89 -0.03 2.30
N ASN A 21 28.42 -0.98 3.11
CA ASN A 21 27.10 -1.56 2.93
C ASN A 21 26.10 -0.43 3.15
N SER A 22 25.78 0.27 2.05
CA SER A 22 24.53 1.00 1.94
C SER A 22 23.42 -0.04 2.15
N SER A 23 22.88 -0.12 3.36
CA SER A 23 21.63 -0.81 3.66
C SER A 23 20.48 -0.01 3.06
N GLY A 24 20.50 0.17 1.73
CA GLY A 24 19.35 0.65 0.99
C GLY A 24 18.26 -0.41 1.06
N GLN A 25 17.06 0.00 1.46
CA GLN A 25 15.88 -0.86 1.42
C GLN A 25 15.77 -1.50 0.03
N SER A 26 15.47 -2.81 -0.02
CA SER A 26 15.26 -3.48 -1.30
C SER A 26 14.10 -2.81 -2.04
N VAL A 27 14.29 -2.56 -3.33
CA VAL A 27 13.25 -1.96 -4.18
C VAL A 27 12.07 -2.94 -4.27
N LYS A 28 10.95 -2.57 -3.65
CA LYS A 28 9.71 -3.35 -3.61
C LYS A 28 8.60 -2.57 -4.30
N ALA A 29 7.70 -3.27 -5.00
CA ALA A 29 6.46 -2.69 -5.50
C ALA A 29 5.49 -2.37 -4.34
N PRO A 30 4.42 -1.59 -4.56
CA PRO A 30 3.38 -1.40 -3.55
C PRO A 30 2.85 -2.75 -3.04
N ILE A 31 2.60 -2.85 -1.74
CA ILE A 31 2.10 -4.09 -1.15
C ILE A 31 0.68 -4.39 -1.64
N MET A 32 0.35 -5.68 -1.68
CA MET A 32 -0.99 -6.16 -2.01
C MET A 32 -1.44 -7.15 -0.95
N GLY A 33 -2.64 -7.00 -0.43
CA GLY A 33 -3.12 -7.84 0.67
C GLY A 33 -4.55 -7.52 1.08
N TRP A 34 -4.85 -7.86 2.32
CA TRP A 34 -6.14 -7.60 2.94
C TRP A 34 -5.93 -7.04 4.34
N SER A 35 -6.84 -6.17 4.81
CA SER A 35 -6.85 -5.61 6.16
C SER A 35 -8.23 -5.69 6.78
N SER A 36 -8.29 -5.99 8.09
CA SER A 36 -9.53 -6.30 8.80
C SER A 36 -10.46 -5.12 9.04
N TRP A 37 -9.91 -3.90 9.14
CA TRP A 37 -10.59 -2.75 9.72
C TRP A 37 -11.92 -2.40 9.06
N ASN A 38 -11.91 -2.27 7.74
CA ASN A 38 -13.05 -1.77 6.99
C ASN A 38 -14.32 -2.62 7.25
N SER A 39 -14.21 -3.96 7.27
CA SER A 39 -15.38 -4.85 7.45
C SER A 39 -15.69 -5.13 8.91
N PHE A 40 -14.68 -5.20 9.75
CA PHE A 40 -14.81 -5.81 11.07
C PHE A 40 -14.56 -4.85 12.22
N ARG A 41 -13.96 -3.68 11.96
CA ARG A 41 -13.55 -2.73 13.02
C ARG A 41 -12.75 -3.48 14.09
N ILE A 42 -13.09 -3.26 15.36
CA ILE A 42 -12.53 -3.96 16.53
C ILE A 42 -13.09 -5.37 16.76
N HIS A 43 -14.09 -5.82 15.97
CA HIS A 43 -14.77 -7.10 16.12
C HIS A 43 -14.05 -8.22 15.35
N ILE A 44 -12.77 -8.39 15.67
CA ILE A 44 -11.89 -9.40 15.11
C ILE A 44 -11.55 -10.48 16.15
N ASP A 45 -11.27 -11.69 15.67
CA ASP A 45 -10.78 -12.79 16.49
C ASP A 45 -9.87 -13.72 15.67
N GLU A 46 -9.18 -14.64 16.33
CA GLU A 46 -8.25 -15.58 15.70
C GLU A 46 -8.92 -16.38 14.58
N LYS A 47 -10.15 -16.84 14.79
CA LYS A 47 -10.88 -17.66 13.81
C LYS A 47 -11.17 -16.86 12.55
N LEU A 48 -11.66 -15.64 12.70
CA LEU A 48 -11.94 -14.72 11.60
C LEU A 48 -10.69 -14.47 10.77
N ILE A 49 -9.56 -14.10 11.40
CA ILE A 49 -8.33 -13.80 10.66
C ILE A 49 -7.84 -15.03 9.87
N LYS A 50 -7.92 -16.23 10.46
CA LYS A 50 -7.58 -17.48 9.76
C LYS A 50 -8.52 -17.77 8.59
N GLU A 51 -9.81 -17.54 8.74
CA GLU A 51 -10.79 -17.69 7.64
C GLU A 51 -10.53 -16.68 6.51
N GLN A 52 -10.12 -15.45 6.81
CA GLN A 52 -9.75 -14.46 5.78
C GLN A 52 -8.46 -14.87 5.05
N ALA A 53 -7.48 -15.44 5.76
CA ALA A 53 -6.29 -16.00 5.13
C ALA A 53 -6.64 -17.15 4.17
N ASP A 54 -7.52 -18.06 4.58
CA ASP A 54 -8.01 -19.15 3.71
C ASP A 54 -8.79 -18.62 2.51
N ALA A 55 -9.66 -17.63 2.72
CA ALA A 55 -10.46 -17.01 1.67
C ALA A 55 -9.60 -16.25 0.65
N LEU A 56 -8.49 -15.63 1.07
CA LEU A 56 -7.55 -14.98 0.15
C LEU A 56 -6.90 -15.99 -0.81
N ILE A 57 -6.63 -17.21 -0.33
CA ILE A 57 -6.14 -18.30 -1.19
C ILE A 57 -7.25 -18.79 -2.12
N SER A 58 -8.42 -19.16 -1.57
CA SER A 58 -9.49 -19.83 -2.33
C SER A 58 -10.17 -18.91 -3.36
N SER A 59 -10.21 -17.60 -3.12
CA SER A 59 -10.76 -16.61 -4.06
C SER A 59 -9.88 -16.34 -5.28
N GLY A 60 -8.62 -16.82 -5.28
CA GLY A 60 -7.66 -16.57 -6.35
C GLY A 60 -6.88 -15.26 -6.21
N LEU A 61 -7.13 -14.46 -5.17
CA LEU A 61 -6.36 -13.24 -4.88
C LEU A 61 -4.86 -13.55 -4.70
N TYR A 62 -4.52 -14.69 -4.09
CA TYR A 62 -3.12 -15.12 -4.01
C TYR A 62 -2.48 -15.24 -5.41
N ASN A 63 -3.18 -15.82 -6.38
CA ASN A 63 -2.66 -15.96 -7.75
C ASN A 63 -2.61 -14.61 -8.50
N ALA A 64 -3.37 -13.61 -8.05
CA ALA A 64 -3.33 -12.25 -8.58
C ALA A 64 -2.20 -11.39 -7.99
N GLY A 65 -1.57 -11.81 -6.89
CA GLY A 65 -0.41 -11.13 -6.29
C GLY A 65 -0.61 -10.66 -4.83
N TYR A 66 -1.79 -10.87 -4.25
CA TYR A 66 -2.06 -10.53 -2.86
C TYR A 66 -1.27 -11.46 -1.93
N ARG A 67 -0.51 -10.89 -1.00
CA ARG A 67 0.39 -11.65 -0.10
C ARG A 67 0.18 -11.35 1.36
N TYR A 68 -0.41 -10.22 1.73
CA TYR A 68 -0.50 -9.79 3.13
C TYR A 68 -1.89 -10.05 3.72
N ILE A 69 -1.93 -10.52 4.98
CA ILE A 69 -3.09 -10.51 5.86
C ILE A 69 -2.74 -9.58 7.02
N ASN A 70 -3.36 -8.41 7.07
CA ASN A 70 -3.14 -7.41 8.10
C ASN A 70 -4.24 -7.49 9.17
N VAL A 71 -3.83 -7.71 10.41
CA VAL A 71 -4.68 -7.62 11.59
C VAL A 71 -4.63 -6.18 12.09
N ASP A 72 -5.72 -5.44 11.90
CA ASP A 72 -5.84 -4.05 12.36
C ASP A 72 -6.23 -3.99 13.86
N ASP A 73 -6.72 -2.86 14.35
CA ASP A 73 -7.03 -2.63 15.76
C ASP A 73 -8.05 -3.62 16.36
N GLY A 74 -8.04 -3.77 17.69
CA GLY A 74 -9.01 -4.57 18.45
C GLY A 74 -8.50 -5.92 18.99
N TYR A 75 -7.21 -6.23 18.86
CA TYR A 75 -6.59 -7.46 19.38
C TYR A 75 -5.97 -7.33 20.78
N PHE A 76 -5.88 -6.12 21.31
CA PHE A 76 -5.17 -5.81 22.55
C PHE A 76 -5.88 -6.36 23.80
N GLY A 77 -5.09 -6.82 24.78
CA GLY A 77 -5.55 -7.24 26.10
C GLY A 77 -5.12 -6.30 27.23
N GLY A 78 -4.07 -5.50 27.01
CA GLY A 78 -3.49 -4.57 27.96
C GLY A 78 -1.96 -4.71 28.04
N ARG A 79 -1.37 -4.11 29.08
CA ARG A 79 0.04 -4.29 29.46
C ARG A 79 0.15 -4.87 30.85
N ASP A 80 1.12 -5.75 31.06
CA ASP A 80 1.41 -6.28 32.38
C ASP A 80 2.20 -5.29 33.25
N LYS A 81 2.57 -5.70 34.47
CA LYS A 81 3.31 -4.87 35.42
C LYS A 81 4.69 -4.42 34.93
N ASP A 82 5.27 -5.13 33.97
CA ASP A 82 6.58 -4.85 33.38
C ASP A 82 6.43 -4.08 32.05
N GLY A 83 5.22 -3.64 31.73
CA GLY A 83 4.89 -2.90 30.51
C GLY A 83 4.76 -3.77 29.27
N LYS A 84 4.91 -5.10 29.38
CA LYS A 84 4.83 -5.98 28.22
C LYS A 84 3.38 -6.09 27.76
N LEU A 85 3.16 -5.87 26.47
CA LEU A 85 1.85 -6.00 25.86
C LEU A 85 1.39 -7.46 25.85
N PHE A 86 0.11 -7.68 26.16
CA PHE A 86 -0.56 -8.96 25.95
C PHE A 86 -1.88 -8.76 25.19
N VAL A 87 -2.38 -9.84 24.61
CA VAL A 87 -3.52 -9.84 23.67
C VAL A 87 -4.81 -10.19 24.40
N ASP A 88 -5.96 -9.87 23.81
CA ASP A 88 -7.25 -10.31 24.32
C ASP A 88 -7.38 -11.83 24.17
N SER A 89 -7.16 -12.57 25.27
CA SER A 89 -7.19 -14.04 25.27
C SER A 89 -8.58 -14.64 24.95
N THR A 90 -9.65 -13.84 24.99
CA THR A 90 -10.97 -14.31 24.52
C THR A 90 -11.06 -14.29 23.00
N LYS A 91 -10.50 -13.26 22.35
CA LYS A 91 -10.46 -13.13 20.88
C LYS A 91 -9.34 -13.96 20.25
N PHE A 92 -8.19 -14.02 20.93
CA PHE A 92 -6.95 -14.64 20.44
C PHE A 92 -6.41 -15.63 21.48
N PRO A 93 -7.10 -16.76 21.71
CA PRO A 93 -6.77 -17.71 22.78
C PRO A 93 -5.38 -18.35 22.61
N ASN A 94 -4.86 -18.43 21.38
CA ASN A 94 -3.51 -18.98 21.12
C ASN A 94 -2.45 -17.89 20.91
N GLY A 95 -2.80 -16.62 21.11
CA GLY A 95 -1.88 -15.49 20.92
C GLY A 95 -1.65 -15.12 19.45
N MET A 96 -1.02 -13.96 19.24
CA MET A 96 -0.79 -13.41 17.90
C MET A 96 0.33 -14.13 17.13
N GLY A 97 1.29 -14.76 17.82
CA GLY A 97 2.28 -15.63 17.17
C GLY A 97 1.61 -16.81 16.44
N ALA A 98 0.61 -17.46 17.05
CA ALA A 98 -0.12 -18.55 16.40
C ALA A 98 -0.95 -18.09 15.18
N VAL A 99 -1.38 -16.82 15.18
CA VAL A 99 -2.03 -16.20 14.01
C VAL A 99 -1.02 -16.00 12.88
N ALA A 100 0.14 -15.42 13.17
CA ALA A 100 1.21 -15.23 12.19
C ALA A 100 1.69 -16.55 11.60
N ASP A 101 1.94 -17.56 12.43
CA ASP A 101 2.34 -18.90 12.01
C ASP A 101 1.31 -19.54 11.07
N TYR A 102 0.01 -19.35 11.36
CA TYR A 102 -1.04 -19.83 10.47
C TYR A 102 -1.01 -19.11 9.12
N ILE A 103 -0.91 -17.78 9.11
CA ILE A 103 -0.80 -16.98 7.88
C ILE A 103 0.42 -17.45 7.06
N HIS A 104 1.57 -17.63 7.71
CA HIS A 104 2.80 -18.12 7.05
C HIS A 104 2.65 -19.53 6.50
N SER A 105 1.93 -20.42 7.19
CA SER A 105 1.66 -21.78 6.70
C SER A 105 0.91 -21.82 5.36
N LYS A 106 0.22 -20.73 5.00
CA LYS A 106 -0.46 -20.53 3.71
C LYS A 106 0.42 -19.87 2.65
N GLY A 107 1.69 -19.59 2.96
CA GLY A 107 2.62 -18.85 2.10
C GLY A 107 2.33 -17.35 2.01
N LEU A 108 1.55 -16.82 2.96
CA LEU A 108 1.22 -15.40 3.09
C LEU A 108 2.18 -14.69 4.06
N LYS A 109 2.06 -13.37 4.14
CA LYS A 109 2.78 -12.48 5.05
C LYS A 109 1.83 -11.91 6.08
N ALA A 110 2.26 -11.83 7.34
CA ALA A 110 1.45 -11.34 8.45
C ALA A 110 1.73 -9.86 8.69
N GLY A 111 0.69 -9.02 8.69
CA GLY A 111 0.77 -7.61 9.06
C GLY A 111 0.01 -7.33 10.36
N LEU A 112 0.51 -6.37 11.14
CA LEU A 112 -0.08 -5.94 12.41
C LEU A 112 -0.37 -4.45 12.40
N TYR A 113 -1.20 -4.01 13.33
CA TYR A 113 -1.44 -2.61 13.66
C TYR A 113 -0.84 -2.25 15.03
N SER A 114 -0.36 -1.01 15.14
CA SER A 114 -0.12 -0.35 16.42
C SER A 114 -0.35 1.16 16.30
N GLU A 115 0.00 1.90 17.34
CA GLU A 115 -0.29 3.33 17.50
C GLU A 115 0.97 4.07 17.98
N GLY A 116 1.21 5.27 17.44
CA GLY A 116 2.37 6.09 17.78
C GLY A 116 2.35 6.69 19.18
N GLY A 117 1.15 6.94 19.74
CA GLY A 117 0.95 7.39 21.11
C GLY A 117 0.60 6.27 22.09
N LYS A 118 -0.16 6.61 23.15
CA LYS A 118 -0.58 5.66 24.20
C LYS A 118 -1.89 4.93 23.89
N ASN A 119 -2.84 5.60 23.25
CA ASN A 119 -4.21 5.10 23.06
C ASN A 119 -4.50 4.90 21.58
N THR A 120 -4.95 3.71 21.24
CA THR A 120 -5.29 3.33 19.87
C THR A 120 -6.54 4.05 19.38
N CYS A 121 -6.71 4.16 18.06
CA CYS A 121 -7.90 4.74 17.47
C CYS A 121 -9.19 4.00 17.86
N GLY A 122 -9.18 2.67 17.94
CA GLY A 122 -10.33 1.88 18.36
C GLY A 122 -10.79 2.19 19.79
N SER A 123 -9.86 2.56 20.68
CA SER A 123 -10.22 3.01 22.03
C SER A 123 -10.94 4.35 22.06
N ILE A 124 -10.64 5.23 21.10
CA ILE A 124 -11.17 6.60 21.05
C ILE A 124 -12.48 6.65 20.27
N TRP A 125 -12.57 5.94 19.14
CA TRP A 125 -13.68 6.05 18.18
C TRP A 125 -14.64 4.86 18.20
N ASP A 126 -14.20 3.68 18.67
CA ASP A 126 -14.99 2.45 18.66
C ASP A 126 -15.27 1.91 20.08
N ASN A 127 -14.95 2.70 21.12
CA ASN A 127 -15.17 2.38 22.54
C ASN A 127 -14.47 1.07 22.99
N ASP A 128 -13.35 0.71 22.37
CA ASP A 128 -12.54 -0.43 22.79
C ASP A 128 -11.65 -0.07 23.99
N THR A 129 -12.18 -0.29 25.20
CA THR A 129 -11.45 -0.03 26.45
C THR A 129 -10.10 -0.76 26.56
N LYS A 130 -9.90 -1.87 25.82
CA LYS A 130 -8.63 -2.60 25.84
C LYS A 130 -7.55 -1.94 24.96
N GLY A 131 -7.94 -0.98 24.13
CA GLY A 131 -7.05 -0.16 23.33
C GLY A 131 -6.42 1.03 24.07
N ILE A 132 -6.69 1.20 25.37
CA ILE A 132 -6.14 2.26 26.23
C ILE A 132 -4.78 1.84 26.79
N GLY A 133 -3.75 2.69 26.61
CA GLY A 133 -2.41 2.46 27.16
C GLY A 133 -1.59 1.36 26.47
N VAL A 134 -2.03 0.88 25.31
CA VAL A 134 -1.40 -0.22 24.56
C VAL A 134 -0.64 0.22 23.30
N GLY A 135 -0.67 1.52 22.96
CA GLY A 135 0.17 2.08 21.90
C GLY A 135 1.66 2.10 22.28
N MET A 136 2.53 2.36 21.30
CA MET A 136 3.98 2.13 21.40
C MET A 136 4.74 3.18 22.21
N TYR A 137 4.11 4.30 22.59
CA TYR A 137 4.81 5.39 23.27
C TYR A 137 5.46 4.93 24.59
N GLY A 138 6.79 5.01 24.66
CA GLY A 138 7.60 4.56 25.80
C GLY A 138 7.90 3.05 25.82
N HIS A 139 7.40 2.30 24.84
CA HIS A 139 7.56 0.85 24.69
C HIS A 139 8.07 0.46 23.30
N GLU A 140 8.62 1.41 22.52
CA GLU A 140 8.86 1.25 21.08
C GLU A 140 9.73 0.03 20.78
N LYS A 141 10.84 -0.13 21.53
CA LYS A 141 11.75 -1.28 21.40
C LYS A 141 11.12 -2.57 21.90
N GLN A 142 10.48 -2.55 23.07
CA GLN A 142 9.88 -3.74 23.68
C GLN A 142 8.77 -4.31 22.78
N ASP A 143 7.91 -3.45 22.24
CA ASP A 143 6.82 -3.83 21.36
C ASP A 143 7.33 -4.27 19.99
N ALA A 144 8.33 -3.60 19.41
CA ALA A 144 8.94 -4.05 18.17
C ALA A 144 9.56 -5.46 18.30
N GLU A 145 10.25 -5.75 19.40
CA GLU A 145 10.77 -7.10 19.65
C GLU A 145 9.66 -8.13 19.82
N LEU A 146 8.60 -7.79 20.55
CA LEU A 146 7.42 -8.64 20.69
C LEU A 146 6.78 -8.94 19.32
N PHE A 147 6.50 -7.92 18.51
CA PHE A 147 5.79 -8.08 17.25
C PHE A 147 6.61 -8.86 16.21
N PHE A 148 7.90 -8.56 16.11
CA PHE A 148 8.72 -9.02 15.00
C PHE A 148 9.63 -10.20 15.33
N LYS A 149 10.05 -10.37 16.59
CA LYS A 149 10.88 -11.51 17.03
C LYS A 149 10.06 -12.59 17.70
N GLU A 150 9.13 -12.23 18.59
CA GLU A 150 8.34 -13.22 19.33
C GLU A 150 7.09 -13.66 18.55
N TRP A 151 6.32 -12.73 17.98
CA TRP A 151 5.12 -13.04 17.20
C TRP A 151 5.37 -13.20 15.70
N ASN A 152 6.59 -12.93 15.23
CA ASN A 152 7.04 -13.15 13.86
C ASN A 152 6.20 -12.45 12.76
N PHE A 153 5.68 -11.25 13.02
CA PHE A 153 5.01 -10.46 11.97
C PHE A 153 6.01 -9.93 10.92
N ASP A 154 5.52 -9.57 9.74
CA ASP A 154 6.32 -9.10 8.58
C ASP A 154 6.11 -7.62 8.26
N PHE A 155 5.03 -7.03 8.76
CA PHE A 155 4.60 -5.69 8.41
C PHE A 155 3.88 -5.03 9.59
N ILE A 156 4.02 -3.71 9.73
CA ILE A 156 3.26 -2.92 10.69
C ILE A 156 2.67 -1.66 10.07
N LYS A 157 1.39 -1.41 10.35
CA LYS A 157 0.75 -0.10 10.24
C LYS A 157 0.82 0.58 11.60
N VAL A 158 1.32 1.81 11.66
CA VAL A 158 1.35 2.60 12.90
C VAL A 158 0.46 3.83 12.74
N ASP A 159 -0.60 3.88 13.53
CA ASP A 159 -1.60 4.95 13.53
C ASP A 159 -1.20 6.13 14.45
N TRP A 160 -2.02 7.19 14.50
CA TRP A 160 -1.65 8.44 15.16
C TRP A 160 -2.70 9.06 16.11
N CYS A 161 -3.71 8.31 16.57
CA CYS A 161 -4.75 8.87 17.43
C CYS A 161 -4.21 9.28 18.80
N GLY A 162 -3.55 8.37 19.50
CA GLY A 162 -2.91 8.65 20.77
C GLY A 162 -1.77 9.65 20.63
N GLY A 163 -1.03 9.62 19.51
CA GLY A 163 0.03 10.58 19.22
C GLY A 163 -0.51 12.01 19.14
N LYS A 164 -1.66 12.17 18.48
CA LYS A 164 -2.40 13.44 18.41
C LYS A 164 -2.98 13.86 19.76
N GLU A 165 -3.62 12.97 20.52
CA GLU A 165 -4.15 13.29 21.87
C GLU A 165 -3.05 13.81 22.81
N MET A 166 -1.85 13.26 22.68
CA MET A 166 -0.69 13.61 23.49
C MET A 166 0.09 14.83 22.97
N ASN A 167 -0.28 15.37 21.81
CA ASN A 167 0.44 16.45 21.13
C ASN A 167 1.94 16.14 20.94
N LEU A 168 2.25 14.92 20.50
CA LEU A 168 3.63 14.48 20.24
C LEU A 168 4.19 15.12 18.97
N ASN A 169 5.53 15.20 18.90
CA ASN A 169 6.21 15.50 17.65
C ASN A 169 6.14 14.28 16.71
N GLU A 170 5.51 14.43 15.54
CA GLU A 170 5.27 13.31 14.60
C GLU A 170 6.59 12.70 14.09
N GLU A 171 7.50 13.52 13.58
CA GLU A 171 8.78 13.07 13.01
C GLU A 171 9.64 12.35 14.04
N GLU A 172 9.77 12.91 15.26
CA GLU A 172 10.57 12.31 16.32
C GLU A 172 10.06 10.93 16.72
N GLN A 173 8.76 10.82 16.97
CA GLN A 173 8.18 9.58 17.47
C GLN A 173 8.10 8.49 16.40
N TYR A 174 7.69 8.82 15.18
CA TYR A 174 7.72 7.85 14.07
C TYR A 174 9.15 7.38 13.80
N THR A 175 10.14 8.25 13.87
CA THR A 175 11.55 7.85 13.69
C THR A 175 12.00 6.85 14.75
N LYS A 176 11.64 7.07 16.03
CA LYS A 176 11.93 6.10 17.12
C LYS A 176 11.29 4.75 16.85
N ILE A 177 10.01 4.74 16.48
CA ILE A 177 9.26 3.52 16.21
C ILE A 177 9.85 2.78 15.00
N VAL A 178 10.12 3.47 13.88
CA VAL A 178 10.70 2.86 12.69
C VAL A 178 12.07 2.26 13.00
N HIS A 179 12.94 2.97 13.73
CA HIS A 179 14.24 2.42 14.13
C HIS A 179 14.09 1.16 14.99
N ALA A 180 13.20 1.16 15.97
CA ALA A 180 12.92 -0.02 16.79
C ALA A 180 12.44 -1.21 15.95
N VAL A 181 11.53 -0.98 15.00
CA VAL A 181 11.02 -2.00 14.07
C VAL A 181 12.14 -2.56 13.19
N LYS A 182 12.96 -1.70 12.58
CA LYS A 182 14.06 -2.12 11.70
C LYS A 182 15.20 -2.80 12.47
N GLU A 183 15.45 -2.42 13.72
CA GLU A 183 16.36 -3.15 14.62
C GLU A 183 15.83 -4.55 14.93
N ALA A 184 14.51 -4.69 15.15
CA ALA A 184 13.90 -5.98 15.45
C ALA A 184 13.83 -6.91 14.23
N LYS A 185 13.50 -6.38 13.04
CA LYS A 185 13.46 -7.11 11.77
C LYS A 185 13.76 -6.16 10.60
N PRO A 186 14.98 -6.15 10.04
CA PRO A 186 15.40 -5.18 9.02
C PRO A 186 14.50 -5.10 7.79
N ASP A 187 13.94 -6.25 7.37
CA ASP A 187 13.07 -6.33 6.18
C ASP A 187 11.58 -6.08 6.46
N ALA A 188 11.19 -5.80 7.72
CA ALA A 188 9.81 -5.54 8.08
C ALA A 188 9.24 -4.36 7.27
N GLY A 189 8.08 -4.52 6.66
CA GLY A 189 7.40 -3.43 5.97
C GLY A 189 6.75 -2.48 6.96
N PHE A 190 6.67 -1.20 6.60
CA PHE A 190 6.12 -0.16 7.47
C PHE A 190 5.14 0.74 6.71
N ASN A 191 3.96 0.95 7.28
CA ASN A 191 3.03 1.98 6.86
C ASN A 191 2.84 3.01 7.97
N LEU A 192 3.10 4.26 7.63
CA LEU A 192 2.90 5.41 8.49
C LEU A 192 1.48 5.94 8.29
N CYS A 193 0.63 5.81 9.30
CA CYS A 193 -0.77 6.19 9.23
C CYS A 193 -1.05 7.38 10.15
N ARG A 194 -0.80 8.60 9.63
CA ARG A 194 -1.21 9.82 10.33
C ARG A 194 -2.35 10.56 9.63
N TRP A 195 -2.91 10.02 8.56
CA TRP A 195 -4.03 10.59 7.78
C TRP A 195 -3.75 11.88 6.97
N GLN A 196 -2.48 12.21 6.72
CA GLN A 196 -2.07 13.24 5.76
C GLN A 196 -0.64 12.92 5.30
N PHE A 197 -0.21 13.52 4.19
CA PHE A 197 1.20 13.45 3.81
C PHE A 197 2.11 13.89 4.97
N PRO A 198 2.99 13.01 5.49
CA PRO A 198 3.73 13.28 6.72
C PRO A 198 4.79 14.38 6.54
N GLY A 199 5.24 14.61 5.30
CA GLY A 199 6.36 15.48 4.97
C GLY A 199 7.53 14.70 4.39
N GLU A 200 8.52 15.42 3.84
CA GLU A 200 9.63 14.81 3.11
C GLU A 200 10.54 13.92 3.98
N TRP A 201 10.52 14.09 5.31
CA TRP A 201 11.29 13.30 6.26
C TRP A 201 10.93 11.79 6.20
N ALA A 202 9.71 11.44 5.81
CA ALA A 202 9.25 10.06 5.76
C ALA A 202 9.66 9.32 4.46
N LEU A 203 10.03 10.04 3.39
CA LEU A 203 10.12 9.50 2.03
C LEU A 203 11.09 8.34 1.86
N LYS A 204 12.10 8.22 2.73
CA LYS A 204 13.09 7.14 2.72
C LYS A 204 13.09 6.34 4.03
N LEU A 205 12.18 6.67 4.94
CA LEU A 205 12.10 6.08 6.26
C LEU A 205 11.16 4.86 6.28
N VAL A 206 10.06 4.91 5.51
CA VAL A 206 8.98 3.92 5.55
C VAL A 206 8.57 3.47 4.15
N ASP A 207 7.98 2.28 4.03
CA ASP A 207 7.56 1.72 2.73
C ASP A 207 6.36 2.46 2.13
N SER A 208 5.48 3.02 2.98
CA SER A 208 4.32 3.80 2.54
C SER A 208 3.80 4.73 3.64
N TRP A 209 3.03 5.74 3.24
CA TRP A 209 2.40 6.70 4.16
C TRP A 209 0.98 7.06 3.71
N ARG A 210 0.03 7.04 4.64
CA ARG A 210 -1.36 7.47 4.40
C ARG A 210 -1.42 8.95 4.08
N ILE A 211 -1.97 9.31 2.93
CA ILE A 211 -2.02 10.71 2.45
C ILE A 211 -3.32 11.46 2.80
N SER A 212 -4.31 10.77 3.35
CA SER A 212 -5.65 11.29 3.63
C SER A 212 -6.27 10.67 4.87
N GLU A 213 -7.37 11.26 5.34
CA GLU A 213 -8.35 10.60 6.21
C GLU A 213 -8.81 9.25 5.65
N ASP A 214 -9.47 8.48 6.51
CA ASP A 214 -10.00 7.17 6.18
C ASP A 214 -10.99 7.24 5.02
N ILE A 215 -10.79 6.37 4.04
CA ILE A 215 -11.69 6.23 2.91
C ILE A 215 -13.04 5.71 3.37
N ARG A 216 -14.10 6.40 2.95
CA ARG A 216 -15.48 5.99 3.18
C ARG A 216 -15.99 5.19 1.98
N ASN A 217 -16.92 4.29 2.23
CA ASN A 217 -17.56 3.46 1.21
C ASN A 217 -18.58 4.27 0.37
N ASN A 218 -18.11 5.27 -0.35
CA ASN A 218 -18.85 6.04 -1.34
C ASN A 218 -17.89 6.69 -2.34
N PHE A 219 -18.38 6.94 -3.55
CA PHE A 219 -17.54 7.40 -4.65
C PHE A 219 -17.01 8.83 -4.47
N ALA A 220 -17.74 9.69 -3.75
CA ALA A 220 -17.25 11.03 -3.42
C ALA A 220 -15.95 10.97 -2.59
N SER A 221 -15.85 10.03 -1.65
CA SER A 221 -14.62 9.79 -0.88
C SER A 221 -13.48 9.27 -1.77
N VAL A 222 -13.78 8.39 -2.73
CA VAL A 222 -12.81 7.90 -3.72
C VAL A 222 -12.24 9.06 -4.53
N LEU A 223 -13.11 9.90 -5.10
CA LEU A 223 -12.69 11.07 -5.88
C LEU A 223 -11.88 12.07 -5.05
N HIS A 224 -12.28 12.30 -3.80
CA HIS A 224 -11.55 13.19 -2.89
C HIS A 224 -10.09 12.73 -2.68
N ILE A 225 -9.87 11.44 -2.45
CA ILE A 225 -8.54 10.89 -2.23
C ILE A 225 -7.71 10.88 -3.52
N ILE A 226 -8.33 10.59 -4.67
CA ILE A 226 -7.68 10.74 -5.99
C ILE A 226 -7.19 12.18 -6.19
N ASP A 227 -8.00 13.17 -5.81
CA ASP A 227 -7.64 14.59 -5.94
C ASP A 227 -6.50 14.99 -5.00
N LEU A 228 -6.48 14.49 -3.76
CA LEU A 228 -5.36 14.70 -2.83
C LEU A 228 -4.06 14.09 -3.36
N ASN A 229 -4.12 12.91 -3.99
CA ASN A 229 -2.92 12.22 -4.50
C ASN A 229 -2.45 12.74 -5.87
N ARG A 230 -3.24 13.55 -6.58
CA ARG A 230 -3.02 13.92 -7.99
C ARG A 230 -1.59 14.38 -8.27
N ASP A 231 -1.09 15.28 -7.45
CA ASP A 231 0.20 15.95 -7.64
C ASP A 231 1.31 15.38 -6.74
N MET A 232 1.04 14.30 -5.99
CA MET A 232 1.99 13.67 -5.08
C MET A 232 2.96 12.69 -5.76
N TYR A 233 2.94 12.59 -7.09
CA TYR A 233 3.83 11.72 -7.86
C TYR A 233 5.32 12.04 -7.64
N THR A 234 5.66 13.25 -7.17
CA THR A 234 7.03 13.67 -6.85
C THR A 234 7.57 13.01 -5.59
N TYR A 235 6.69 12.55 -4.71
CA TYR A 235 7.03 11.96 -3.42
C TYR A 235 7.07 10.42 -3.46
N ALA A 236 6.37 9.80 -4.41
CA ALA A 236 6.44 8.35 -4.60
C ALA A 236 7.77 7.97 -5.28
N SER A 237 8.41 6.91 -4.78
CA SER A 237 9.64 6.37 -5.37
C SER A 237 9.70 4.84 -5.21
N PRO A 238 10.62 4.12 -5.86
CA PRO A 238 10.69 2.67 -5.74
C PRO A 238 10.86 2.24 -4.28
N GLY A 239 9.89 1.48 -3.75
CA GLY A 239 9.84 1.08 -2.33
C GLY A 239 9.17 2.06 -1.37
N HIS A 240 8.66 3.20 -1.84
CA HIS A 240 8.12 4.28 -1.02
C HIS A 240 6.87 4.90 -1.68
N TYR A 241 5.68 4.64 -1.13
CA TYR A 241 4.43 4.91 -1.82
C TYR A 241 3.44 5.78 -1.05
N ASN A 242 2.75 6.66 -1.79
CA ASN A 242 1.56 7.33 -1.31
C ASN A 242 0.45 6.30 -1.10
N ASP A 243 0.01 6.13 0.15
CA ASP A 243 -1.07 5.22 0.50
C ASP A 243 -2.41 5.97 0.50
N MET A 244 -3.25 5.59 -0.46
CA MET A 244 -4.59 6.14 -0.65
C MET A 244 -5.64 5.44 0.23
N ASP A 245 -5.21 4.63 1.21
CA ASP A 245 -6.04 3.81 2.10
C ASP A 245 -6.61 2.54 1.42
N MET A 246 -7.23 1.69 2.24
CA MET A 246 -7.77 0.39 1.85
C MET A 246 -8.84 0.46 0.76
N LEU A 247 -8.90 -0.59 -0.06
CA LEU A 247 -9.90 -0.72 -1.11
C LEU A 247 -11.31 -0.94 -0.52
N GLN A 248 -12.28 -0.13 -0.97
CA GLN A 248 -13.71 -0.29 -0.68
C GLN A 248 -14.43 -1.26 -1.66
N VAL A 249 -13.70 -1.89 -2.59
CA VAL A 249 -14.26 -2.73 -3.66
C VAL A 249 -15.16 -3.84 -3.12
N GLY A 250 -16.39 -3.91 -3.64
CA GLY A 250 -17.39 -4.92 -3.28
C GLY A 250 -18.11 -4.67 -1.96
N ARG A 251 -18.01 -3.46 -1.39
CA ARG A 251 -18.63 -3.12 -0.09
C ARG A 251 -19.91 -2.30 -0.21
N GLY A 252 -20.28 -1.83 -1.40
CA GLY A 252 -21.58 -1.16 -1.60
C GLY A 252 -21.64 -0.16 -2.75
N MET A 253 -20.51 0.24 -3.33
CA MET A 253 -20.49 1.06 -4.54
C MET A 253 -20.94 0.24 -5.77
N SER A 254 -21.33 0.94 -6.83
CA SER A 254 -21.69 0.29 -8.10
C SER A 254 -20.47 -0.36 -8.76
N TYR A 255 -20.73 -1.26 -9.71
CA TYR A 255 -19.67 -1.94 -10.47
C TYR A 255 -18.71 -0.95 -11.17
N GLU A 256 -19.24 0.12 -11.76
CA GLU A 256 -18.41 1.11 -12.46
C GLU A 256 -17.59 1.97 -11.49
N GLU A 257 -18.14 2.30 -10.32
CA GLU A 257 -17.41 3.00 -9.27
C GLU A 257 -16.29 2.13 -8.68
N ASP A 258 -16.57 0.86 -8.41
CA ASP A 258 -15.56 -0.11 -7.94
C ASP A 258 -14.45 -0.32 -8.98
N LYS A 259 -14.79 -0.38 -10.27
CA LYS A 259 -13.81 -0.43 -11.37
C LYS A 259 -12.94 0.82 -11.39
N THR A 260 -13.54 2.01 -11.30
CA THR A 260 -12.80 3.27 -11.29
C THR A 260 -11.89 3.38 -10.08
N HIS A 261 -12.43 3.06 -8.90
CA HIS A 261 -11.69 3.00 -7.64
C HIS A 261 -10.44 2.10 -7.74
N PHE A 262 -10.64 0.83 -8.12
CA PHE A 262 -9.53 -0.12 -8.27
C PHE A 262 -8.51 0.31 -9.33
N SER A 263 -8.99 0.78 -10.48
CA SER A 263 -8.13 1.23 -11.58
C SER A 263 -7.25 2.41 -11.17
N MET A 264 -7.81 3.37 -10.42
CA MET A 264 -7.06 4.55 -9.99
C MET A 264 -6.03 4.22 -8.91
N TRP A 265 -6.34 3.31 -7.98
CA TRP A 265 -5.33 2.80 -7.04
C TRP A 265 -4.18 2.09 -7.76
N CYS A 266 -4.49 1.35 -8.83
CA CYS A 266 -3.47 0.72 -9.66
C CYS A 266 -2.62 1.75 -10.42
N MET A 267 -3.26 2.73 -11.07
CA MET A 267 -2.58 3.78 -11.83
C MET A 267 -1.67 4.63 -10.92
N LEU A 268 -2.13 4.92 -9.71
CA LEU A 268 -1.46 5.82 -8.78
C LEU A 268 -0.46 5.13 -7.82
N ASN A 269 -0.17 3.84 -8.01
CA ASN A 269 0.77 3.07 -7.17
C ASN A 269 0.42 3.03 -5.68
N SER A 270 -0.86 3.13 -5.33
CA SER A 270 -1.27 2.91 -3.95
C SER A 270 -1.06 1.43 -3.57
N PRO A 271 -0.76 1.10 -2.30
CA PRO A 271 -0.98 -0.24 -1.77
C PRO A 271 -2.39 -0.75 -2.12
N LEU A 272 -2.49 -2.01 -2.51
CA LEU A 272 -3.76 -2.67 -2.86
C LEU A 272 -4.20 -3.55 -1.70
N MET A 273 -4.74 -2.92 -0.66
CA MET A 273 -5.22 -3.60 0.55
C MET A 273 -6.74 -3.76 0.50
N ALA A 274 -7.23 -4.96 0.20
CA ALA A 274 -8.66 -5.26 0.24
C ALA A 274 -9.23 -5.05 1.66
N GLY A 275 -10.35 -4.33 1.77
CA GLY A 275 -11.02 -4.08 3.04
C GLY A 275 -12.38 -4.76 3.18
N ASN A 276 -12.74 -5.69 2.30
CA ASN A 276 -14.02 -6.41 2.28
C ASN A 276 -13.95 -7.73 3.06
N ASP A 277 -15.08 -8.42 3.24
CA ASP A 277 -15.09 -9.79 3.81
C ASP A 277 -14.84 -10.81 2.68
N LEU A 278 -13.62 -11.35 2.59
CA LEU A 278 -13.21 -12.23 1.48
C LEU A 278 -13.99 -13.55 1.43
N ARG A 279 -14.68 -13.93 2.52
CA ARG A 279 -15.48 -15.16 2.58
C ARG A 279 -16.75 -15.06 1.74
N THR A 280 -17.20 -13.84 1.44
CA THR A 280 -18.52 -13.58 0.85
C THR A 280 -18.48 -12.67 -0.38
N ILE A 281 -17.28 -12.33 -0.88
CA ILE A 281 -17.15 -11.49 -2.08
C ILE A 281 -17.78 -12.13 -3.32
N SER A 282 -18.41 -11.29 -4.15
CA SER A 282 -19.06 -11.71 -5.38
C SER A 282 -18.05 -12.05 -6.49
N ALA A 283 -18.50 -12.75 -7.54
CA ALA A 283 -17.68 -12.99 -8.73
C ALA A 283 -17.23 -11.67 -9.41
N GLN A 284 -18.08 -10.64 -9.42
CA GLN A 284 -17.72 -9.31 -9.95
C GLN A 284 -16.62 -8.65 -9.11
N THR A 285 -16.70 -8.78 -7.78
CA THR A 285 -15.66 -8.28 -6.87
C THR A 285 -14.33 -9.01 -7.09
N ILE A 286 -14.37 -10.33 -7.27
CA ILE A 286 -13.18 -11.13 -7.61
C ILE A 286 -12.61 -10.68 -8.95
N GLU A 287 -13.43 -10.50 -9.99
CA GLU A 287 -13.00 -10.03 -11.31
C GLU A 287 -12.23 -8.70 -11.20
N ILE A 288 -12.77 -7.73 -10.45
CA ILE A 288 -12.11 -6.44 -10.23
C ILE A 288 -10.78 -6.63 -9.50
N LEU A 289 -10.80 -7.28 -8.34
CA LEU A 289 -9.60 -7.45 -7.50
C LEU A 289 -8.54 -8.34 -8.13
N THR A 290 -8.88 -9.18 -9.12
CA THR A 290 -7.94 -10.09 -9.76
C THR A 290 -7.59 -9.71 -11.20
N ASN A 291 -7.98 -8.50 -11.66
CA ASN A 291 -7.60 -8.01 -12.98
C ASN A 291 -6.06 -7.84 -13.09
N LYS A 292 -5.42 -8.86 -13.66
CA LYS A 292 -3.95 -8.96 -13.77
C LYS A 292 -3.34 -7.85 -14.61
N GLU A 293 -4.07 -7.29 -15.57
CA GLU A 293 -3.54 -6.22 -16.43
C GLU A 293 -3.49 -4.88 -15.69
N LEU A 294 -4.50 -4.57 -14.86
CA LEU A 294 -4.46 -3.40 -13.99
C LEU A 294 -3.44 -3.55 -12.86
N ILE A 295 -3.38 -4.72 -12.23
CA ILE A 295 -2.35 -5.03 -11.21
C ILE A 295 -0.95 -4.88 -11.81
N ALA A 296 -0.74 -5.29 -13.06
CA ALA A 296 0.55 -5.11 -13.72
C ALA A 296 0.95 -3.63 -13.87
N LEU A 297 0.00 -2.70 -13.96
CA LEU A 297 0.29 -1.26 -13.90
C LEU A 297 0.82 -0.88 -12.51
N ASN A 298 0.12 -1.28 -11.45
CA ASN A 298 0.54 -1.01 -10.06
C ASN A 298 1.92 -1.60 -9.74
N GLN A 299 2.21 -2.78 -10.28
CA GLN A 299 3.42 -3.57 -10.02
C GLN A 299 4.54 -3.33 -11.05
N ASP A 300 4.36 -2.38 -11.97
CA ASP A 300 5.34 -2.07 -13.02
C ASP A 300 6.68 -1.64 -12.44
N LYS A 301 7.78 -2.07 -13.07
CA LYS A 301 9.15 -1.90 -12.57
C LYS A 301 9.72 -0.49 -12.73
N LEU A 302 8.99 0.44 -13.34
CA LEU A 302 9.33 1.86 -13.31
C LEU A 302 8.89 2.50 -11.98
N PHE A 303 7.95 1.87 -11.26
CA PHE A 303 7.40 2.34 -9.98
C PHE A 303 6.85 3.77 -10.05
N TYR A 304 6.42 4.19 -11.23
CA TYR A 304 6.07 5.57 -11.50
C TYR A 304 4.57 5.80 -11.34
N GLN A 305 4.18 6.71 -10.45
CA GLN A 305 2.79 7.09 -10.25
C GLN A 305 2.24 7.79 -11.51
N ALA A 306 1.00 7.49 -11.89
CA ALA A 306 0.32 8.18 -12.99
C ALA A 306 0.14 9.68 -12.72
N ARG A 307 0.06 10.48 -13.77
CA ARG A 307 -0.18 11.93 -13.71
C ARG A 307 -1.45 12.28 -14.46
N SER A 308 -2.23 13.22 -13.93
CA SER A 308 -3.33 13.84 -14.66
C SER A 308 -2.73 14.74 -15.75
N ILE A 309 -3.09 14.50 -17.01
CA ILE A 309 -2.53 15.23 -18.16
C ILE A 309 -3.56 16.12 -18.86
N LEU A 310 -4.85 15.86 -18.64
CA LEU A 310 -5.93 16.63 -19.24
C LEU A 310 -7.20 16.52 -18.42
N ARG A 311 -7.94 17.62 -18.32
CA ARG A 311 -9.28 17.65 -17.72
C ARG A 311 -10.21 18.49 -18.58
N GLU A 312 -11.32 17.88 -19.01
CA GLU A 312 -12.34 18.49 -19.84
C GLU A 312 -13.72 18.27 -19.21
N GLY A 313 -14.20 19.28 -18.47
CA GLY A 313 -15.41 19.14 -17.66
C GLY A 313 -15.26 18.04 -16.62
N ASN A 314 -16.10 17.00 -16.73
CA ASN A 314 -16.09 15.84 -15.85
C ASN A 314 -15.15 14.72 -16.33
N ILE A 315 -14.57 14.82 -17.52
CA ILE A 315 -13.60 13.82 -18.01
C ILE A 315 -12.20 14.21 -17.56
N GLU A 316 -11.46 13.24 -17.03
CA GLU A 316 -10.06 13.38 -16.64
C GLU A 316 -9.22 12.28 -17.27
N ILE A 317 -8.08 12.66 -17.85
CA ILE A 317 -7.14 11.73 -18.48
C ILE A 317 -5.88 11.63 -17.63
N TRP A 318 -5.51 10.40 -17.32
CA TRP A 318 -4.30 10.08 -16.58
C TRP A 318 -3.33 9.29 -17.45
N GLU A 319 -2.05 9.63 -17.37
CA GLU A 319 -0.96 8.91 -18.04
C GLU A 319 -0.05 8.26 -17.01
N LYS A 320 0.30 7.00 -17.26
CA LYS A 320 1.32 6.27 -16.51
C LYS A 320 2.41 5.79 -17.46
N LEU A 321 3.64 6.23 -17.22
CA LEU A 321 4.80 5.68 -17.89
C LEU A 321 5.09 4.29 -17.33
N LEU A 322 5.51 3.37 -18.20
CA LEU A 322 5.81 1.98 -17.85
C LEU A 322 7.29 1.66 -18.07
N SER A 323 7.76 0.60 -17.43
CA SER A 323 9.15 0.13 -17.51
C SER A 323 9.58 -0.21 -18.93
N ASP A 324 8.68 -0.80 -19.72
CA ASP A 324 8.84 -0.86 -21.17
C ASP A 324 8.57 0.52 -21.77
N LYS A 325 9.64 1.21 -22.17
CA LYS A 325 9.60 2.56 -22.76
C LYS A 325 8.81 2.64 -24.08
N LYS A 326 8.44 1.51 -24.68
CA LYS A 326 7.55 1.45 -25.86
C LYS A 326 6.07 1.40 -25.46
N LYS A 327 5.77 1.37 -24.16
CA LYS A 327 4.43 1.28 -23.63
C LYS A 327 4.15 2.41 -22.63
N LYS A 328 2.87 2.77 -22.54
CA LYS A 328 2.33 3.59 -21.45
C LYS A 328 0.87 3.24 -21.21
N ALA A 329 0.35 3.53 -20.02
CA ALA A 329 -1.08 3.41 -19.76
C ALA A 329 -1.77 4.77 -19.82
N ILE A 330 -2.98 4.78 -20.36
CA ILE A 330 -3.88 5.93 -20.38
C ILE A 330 -5.19 5.51 -19.71
N ALA A 331 -5.62 6.25 -18.69
CA ALA A 331 -6.95 6.10 -18.11
C ALA A 331 -7.81 7.31 -18.46
N ILE A 332 -9.03 7.06 -18.94
CA ILE A 332 -10.03 8.08 -19.23
C ILE A 332 -11.16 7.88 -18.22
N MET A 333 -11.23 8.77 -17.23
CA MET A 333 -12.14 8.66 -16.09
C MET A 333 -13.29 9.66 -16.25
N ASN A 334 -14.52 9.18 -16.09
CA ASN A 334 -15.70 10.04 -16.00
C ASN A 334 -16.04 10.28 -14.53
N ARG A 335 -15.93 11.54 -14.10
CA ARG A 335 -16.27 11.98 -12.74
C ARG A 335 -17.74 12.36 -12.58
N GLY A 336 -18.51 12.34 -13.66
CA GLY A 336 -19.89 12.79 -13.68
C GLY A 336 -20.90 11.69 -13.38
N GLU A 337 -22.08 12.13 -12.94
CA GLU A 337 -23.24 11.31 -12.57
C GLU A 337 -23.99 10.72 -13.78
N SER A 338 -23.54 11.01 -15.00
CA SER A 338 -24.15 10.51 -16.25
C SER A 338 -23.09 9.98 -17.20
N ALA A 339 -23.48 9.04 -18.06
CA ALA A 339 -22.61 8.53 -19.10
C ALA A 339 -22.18 9.66 -20.06
N ALA A 340 -20.93 9.61 -20.50
CA ALA A 340 -20.33 10.63 -21.34
C ALA A 340 -19.66 10.01 -22.57
N GLU A 341 -19.78 10.72 -23.71
CA GLU A 341 -19.04 10.44 -24.93
C GLU A 341 -17.77 11.28 -24.93
N TYR A 342 -16.60 10.65 -25.04
CA TYR A 342 -15.32 11.35 -25.10
C TYR A 342 -14.52 10.93 -26.33
N THR A 343 -14.01 11.91 -27.08
CA THR A 343 -13.16 11.68 -28.25
C THR A 343 -11.71 11.96 -27.89
N LEU A 344 -10.93 10.91 -27.66
CA LEU A 344 -9.50 11.01 -27.38
C LEU A 344 -8.74 11.37 -28.65
N ASN A 345 -8.13 12.55 -28.70
CA ASN A 345 -7.20 12.92 -29.76
C ASN A 345 -5.81 12.32 -29.48
N ALA A 346 -5.22 11.61 -30.45
CA ALA A 346 -3.92 10.97 -30.22
C ALA A 346 -2.82 11.98 -29.88
N ARG A 347 -2.80 13.16 -30.52
CA ARG A 347 -1.76 14.17 -30.29
C ARG A 347 -1.88 14.85 -28.93
N SER A 348 -3.09 15.02 -28.39
CA SER A 348 -3.27 15.69 -27.09
C SER A 348 -2.64 14.91 -25.94
N VAL A 349 -2.48 13.59 -26.10
CA VAL A 349 -1.84 12.70 -25.13
C VAL A 349 -0.48 12.18 -25.61
N GLY A 350 0.16 12.89 -26.54
CA GLY A 350 1.52 12.56 -27.02
C GLY A 350 1.63 11.20 -27.72
N LEU A 351 0.58 10.77 -28.42
CA LEU A 351 0.54 9.51 -29.18
C LEU A 351 0.59 9.75 -30.69
N ALA A 352 1.14 8.78 -31.41
CA ALA A 352 1.05 8.71 -32.85
C ALA A 352 -0.21 7.94 -33.25
N GLY A 353 -0.83 8.29 -34.38
CA GLY A 353 -2.04 7.58 -34.83
C GLY A 353 -1.85 6.09 -35.15
N ARG A 354 -0.59 5.65 -35.26
CA ARG A 354 -0.20 4.25 -35.45
C ARG A 354 -0.11 3.44 -34.15
N SER A 355 -0.17 4.09 -32.98
CA SER A 355 -0.05 3.43 -31.68
C SER A 355 -1.23 2.48 -31.47
N ASN A 356 -0.94 1.26 -31.01
CA ASN A 356 -1.95 0.24 -30.76
C ASN A 356 -2.51 0.39 -29.34
N MET A 357 -3.81 0.15 -29.20
CA MET A 357 -4.51 0.21 -27.92
C MET A 357 -4.95 -1.20 -27.51
N ARG A 358 -4.77 -1.51 -26.24
CA ARG A 358 -5.40 -2.65 -25.56
C ARG A 358 -6.23 -2.13 -24.40
N ASP A 359 -7.49 -2.52 -24.34
CA ASP A 359 -8.37 -2.21 -23.22
C ASP A 359 -8.18 -3.26 -22.12
N LEU A 360 -7.85 -2.81 -20.91
CA LEU A 360 -7.44 -3.66 -19.79
C LEU A 360 -8.64 -4.22 -19.01
N TRP A 361 -9.84 -3.67 -19.21
CA TRP A 361 -11.08 -4.24 -18.67
C TRP A 361 -11.72 -5.21 -19.67
N LEU A 362 -11.65 -4.91 -20.97
CA LEU A 362 -12.17 -5.80 -22.03
C LEU A 362 -11.19 -6.91 -22.45
N HIS A 363 -9.95 -6.89 -21.91
CA HIS A 363 -8.88 -7.83 -22.22
C HIS A 363 -8.63 -8.04 -23.73
N ARG A 364 -8.80 -6.99 -24.54
CA ARG A 364 -8.70 -7.08 -26.00
C ARG A 364 -8.02 -5.89 -26.63
N SER A 365 -7.38 -6.13 -27.78
CA SER A 365 -6.90 -5.03 -28.61
C SER A 365 -8.06 -4.28 -29.25
N LEU A 366 -7.98 -2.96 -29.26
CA LEU A 366 -8.90 -2.07 -29.96
C LEU A 366 -8.33 -1.61 -31.32
N GLY A 367 -7.15 -2.12 -31.70
CA GLY A 367 -6.41 -1.71 -32.89
C GLY A 367 -5.67 -0.39 -32.70
N LYS A 368 -5.36 0.28 -33.81
CA LYS A 368 -4.67 1.57 -33.82
C LYS A 368 -5.62 2.70 -33.41
N ILE A 369 -5.10 3.68 -32.68
CA ILE A 369 -5.88 4.85 -32.25
C ILE A 369 -6.36 5.72 -33.42
N GLY A 370 -5.57 5.85 -34.50
CA GLY A 370 -5.86 6.80 -35.57
C GLY A 370 -5.62 8.25 -35.14
N LYS A 371 -6.24 9.23 -35.81
CA LYS A 371 -6.13 10.64 -35.37
C LYS A 371 -6.85 10.86 -34.04
N GLU A 372 -8.00 10.22 -33.88
CA GLU A 372 -8.85 10.31 -32.71
C GLU A 372 -9.68 9.04 -32.55
N ARG A 373 -10.11 8.76 -31.32
CA ARG A 373 -10.95 7.61 -30.98
C ARG A 373 -12.04 8.01 -29.99
N LYS A 374 -13.28 7.67 -30.31
CA LYS A 374 -14.43 7.89 -29.42
C LYS A 374 -14.62 6.73 -28.43
N PHE A 375 -14.95 7.08 -27.19
CA PHE A 375 -15.28 6.17 -26.10
C PHE A 375 -16.58 6.61 -25.42
N THR A 376 -17.43 5.65 -25.09
CA THR A 376 -18.57 5.83 -24.20
C THR A 376 -18.14 5.42 -22.80
N ILE A 377 -18.23 6.32 -21.83
CA ILE A 377 -17.77 6.09 -20.46
C ILE A 377 -18.99 6.22 -19.54
N PRO A 378 -19.37 5.16 -18.80
CA PRO A 378 -20.49 5.22 -17.86
C PRO A 378 -20.35 6.34 -16.82
N ALA A 379 -21.45 6.67 -16.14
CA ALA A 379 -21.40 7.50 -14.94
C ALA A 379 -20.40 6.89 -13.95
N HIS A 380 -19.50 7.71 -13.42
CA HIS A 380 -18.42 7.27 -12.52
C HIS A 380 -17.50 6.16 -13.09
N GLY A 381 -17.56 5.90 -14.40
CA GLY A 381 -16.84 4.82 -15.05
C GLY A 381 -15.45 5.23 -15.53
N ILE A 382 -14.70 4.22 -15.98
CA ILE A 382 -13.34 4.40 -16.48
C ILE A 382 -13.07 3.49 -17.68
N VAL A 383 -12.25 3.99 -18.60
CA VAL A 383 -11.57 3.18 -19.63
C VAL A 383 -10.09 3.22 -19.33
N VAL A 384 -9.43 2.05 -19.24
CA VAL A 384 -7.99 1.97 -19.03
C VAL A 384 -7.35 1.24 -20.21
N LEU A 385 -6.37 1.88 -20.82
CA LEU A 385 -5.71 1.43 -22.03
C LEU A 385 -4.22 1.22 -21.78
N GLU A 386 -3.66 0.09 -22.19
CA GLU A 386 -2.22 0.00 -22.49
C GLU A 386 -2.02 0.42 -23.95
N ILE A 387 -1.12 1.38 -24.15
CA ILE A 387 -0.75 1.88 -25.46
C ILE A 387 0.65 1.36 -25.80
N SER A 388 0.78 0.74 -26.97
CA SER A 388 2.08 0.38 -27.55
C SER A 388 2.42 1.35 -28.68
N ILE A 389 3.58 2.01 -28.59
CA ILE A 389 3.98 3.20 -29.38
C ILE A 389 4.78 2.83 -30.63
#